data_AF-Q8WVD3-F1
#
_entry.id   AF-Q8WVD3-F1
#
_cell.length_a   1.000
_cell.length_b   1.000
_cell.length_c   1.000
_cell.angle_alpha   90.00
_cell.angle_beta   90.00
_cell.angle_gamma   90.00
#
_symmetry.space_group_name_H-M   'P 1'
#
loop_
_entity.id
_entity.type
_entity.pdbx_description
1 polymer ?
#
loop_
_entity_poly.entity_id
_entity_poly.type
_entity_poly.pdbx_seq_one_letter_code
_entity_poly.pdbx_strand_id
1 'polypeptide(L)'
;MAEDLSAATSYTEDDFYCPVCQEVLKTPVRTTACQHVFCRKCFLTAMRESGAHCPLCRGNVTRRERACPERALDLENIMRKFSGSCRCCAKQIKFYRMRHHYKSCKKYQDEYGVSSIIPNFQISQDSVGNSNRSETSTSDNTETYQENTSSSGHPTFKCPLCQESNFTRQRLLDHCNSNHLFQIVPVTCPICVSLPWGDPSQITRNFVSHLNQRHQFDYGEFVNLQLDEETQYQTAVEESFQVNI
;
A
#
# COMPACT_ATOMS: atom_id res chain seq x y z
N MET A 1 9.61 43.88 -29.52
CA MET A 1 9.62 43.38 -28.12
C MET A 1 8.35 42.59 -27.93
N ALA A 2 8.46 41.26 -27.94
CA ALA A 2 7.39 40.37 -27.50
C ALA A 2 8.05 39.48 -26.46
N GLU A 3 8.20 40.01 -25.25
CA GLU A 3 8.49 39.20 -24.08
C GLU A 3 7.19 38.45 -23.78
N ASP A 4 7.13 37.20 -24.25
CA ASP A 4 5.99 36.33 -24.01
C ASP A 4 5.97 36.02 -22.51
N LEU A 5 5.08 36.75 -21.82
CA LEU A 5 4.85 36.74 -20.40
C LEU A 5 4.13 35.44 -20.01
N SER A 6 4.80 34.30 -20.19
CA SER A 6 4.43 33.07 -19.51
C SER A 6 5.68 32.52 -18.84
N ALA A 7 5.85 32.92 -17.57
CA ALA A 7 6.49 32.05 -16.59
C ALA A 7 5.65 30.78 -16.51
N ALA A 8 5.81 29.92 -17.53
CA ALA A 8 5.16 28.64 -17.62
C ALA A 8 5.65 27.87 -16.41
N THR A 9 4.78 27.74 -15.41
CA THR A 9 4.88 26.66 -14.43
C THR A 9 5.10 25.40 -15.24
N SER A 10 6.34 24.90 -15.26
CA SER A 10 6.70 23.69 -15.99
C SER A 10 6.07 22.54 -15.23
N TYR A 11 4.85 22.16 -15.64
CA TYR A 11 4.21 20.96 -15.12
C TYR A 11 5.04 19.75 -15.52
N THR A 12 5.37 18.91 -14.56
CA THR A 12 5.99 17.61 -14.74
C THR A 12 4.90 16.54 -14.84
N GLU A 13 5.24 15.34 -15.31
CA GLU A 13 4.26 14.24 -15.34
C GLU A 13 3.74 13.87 -13.94
N ASP A 14 4.55 14.09 -12.89
CA ASP A 14 4.25 13.77 -11.50
C ASP A 14 3.18 14.68 -10.89
N ASP A 15 3.03 15.92 -11.37
CA ASP A 15 2.03 16.88 -10.91
C ASP A 15 0.58 16.43 -11.18
N PHE A 16 0.40 15.46 -12.07
CA PHE A 16 -0.91 14.94 -12.44
C PHE A 16 -1.32 13.70 -11.62
N TYR A 17 -0.54 13.27 -10.63
CA TYR A 17 -0.85 12.11 -9.80
C TYR A 17 -1.37 12.52 -8.43
N CYS A 18 -2.36 11.78 -7.94
CA CYS A 18 -2.91 12.02 -6.62
C CYS A 18 -1.99 11.41 -5.56
N PRO A 19 -1.53 12.16 -4.55
CA PRO A 19 -0.67 11.60 -3.50
C PRO A 19 -1.36 10.56 -2.61
N VAL A 20 -2.69 10.55 -2.56
CA VAL A 20 -3.47 9.61 -1.73
C VAL A 20 -3.69 8.28 -2.42
N CYS A 21 -4.13 8.28 -3.69
CA CYS A 21 -4.39 7.03 -4.42
C CYS A 21 -3.33 6.67 -5.46
N GLN A 22 -2.34 7.53 -5.70
CA GLN A 22 -1.23 7.39 -6.67
C GLN A 22 -1.63 7.19 -8.14
N GLU A 23 -2.91 7.27 -8.41
CA GLU A 23 -3.50 7.33 -9.74
C GLU A 23 -3.52 8.77 -10.26
N VAL A 24 -3.52 8.91 -11.59
CA VAL A 24 -3.74 10.19 -12.27
C VAL A 24 -4.97 10.89 -11.67
N LEU A 25 -4.92 12.18 -11.38
CA LEU A 25 -5.98 12.91 -10.69
C LEU A 25 -7.36 12.71 -11.37
N LYS A 26 -8.39 12.47 -10.57
CA LYS A 26 -9.80 12.43 -11.04
C LYS A 26 -10.61 13.45 -10.29
N THR A 27 -11.14 14.41 -11.03
CA THR A 27 -11.84 15.58 -10.46
C THR A 27 -10.95 16.22 -9.38
N PRO A 28 -9.80 16.81 -9.79
CA PRO A 28 -8.83 17.37 -8.86
C PRO A 28 -9.46 18.48 -8.03
N VAL A 29 -9.20 18.44 -6.72
CA VAL A 29 -9.58 19.47 -5.76
C VAL A 29 -8.32 20.05 -5.13
N ARG A 30 -8.35 21.35 -4.85
CA ARG A 30 -7.21 22.06 -4.25
C ARG A 30 -7.59 22.59 -2.87
N THR A 31 -6.73 22.35 -1.88
CA THR A 31 -6.89 22.95 -0.56
C THR A 31 -6.52 24.43 -0.60
N THR A 32 -7.30 25.31 0.02
CA THR A 32 -7.08 26.76 -0.02
C THR A 32 -5.84 27.18 0.76
N ALA A 33 -5.58 26.57 1.93
CA ALA A 33 -4.47 27.00 2.80
C ALA A 33 -3.08 26.56 2.31
N CYS A 34 -2.94 25.31 1.89
CA CYS A 34 -1.64 24.73 1.49
C CYS A 34 -1.52 24.43 -0.01
N GLN A 35 -2.56 24.72 -0.80
CA GLN A 35 -2.57 24.55 -2.28
C GLN A 35 -2.26 23.13 -2.79
N HIS A 36 -2.31 22.13 -1.92
CA HIS A 36 -2.18 20.71 -2.27
C HIS A 36 -3.39 20.19 -3.05
N VAL A 37 -3.14 19.25 -3.97
CA VAL A 37 -4.13 18.76 -4.93
C VAL A 37 -4.37 17.27 -4.79
N PHE A 38 -5.65 16.88 -4.82
CA PHE A 38 -6.10 15.51 -4.61
C PHE A 38 -7.26 15.14 -5.54
N CYS A 39 -7.54 13.86 -5.71
CA CYS A 39 -8.84 13.47 -6.24
C CYS A 39 -9.94 13.86 -5.26
N ARG A 40 -11.08 14.35 -5.77
CA ARG A 40 -12.23 14.68 -4.92
C ARG A 40 -12.64 13.55 -3.97
N LYS A 41 -12.67 12.31 -4.48
CA LYS A 41 -13.01 11.13 -3.64
C LYS A 41 -11.98 10.93 -2.52
N CYS A 42 -10.70 10.90 -2.86
CA CYS A 42 -9.61 10.71 -1.89
C CYS A 42 -9.61 11.79 -0.80
N PHE A 43 -9.78 13.05 -1.19
CA PHE A 43 -9.88 14.15 -0.25
C PHE A 43 -11.05 13.98 0.72
N LEU A 44 -12.25 13.69 0.20
CA LEU A 44 -13.45 13.53 1.03
C LEU A 44 -13.40 12.28 1.93
N THR A 45 -12.79 11.19 1.46
CA THR A 45 -12.57 9.98 2.27
C THR A 45 -11.60 10.28 3.42
N ALA A 46 -10.46 10.90 3.16
CA ALA A 46 -9.52 11.30 4.20
C ALA A 46 -10.16 12.27 5.22
N MET A 47 -10.98 13.22 4.75
CA MET A 47 -11.75 14.11 5.62
C MET A 47 -12.77 13.39 6.52
N ARG A 48 -13.24 12.21 6.11
CA ARG A 48 -14.18 11.39 6.87
C ARG A 48 -13.45 10.53 7.90
N GLU A 49 -12.32 9.93 7.52
CA GLU A 49 -11.59 8.94 8.32
C GLU A 49 -10.57 9.57 9.26
N SER A 50 -9.81 10.57 8.80
CA SER A 50 -8.72 11.18 9.55
C SER A 50 -9.08 12.54 10.15
N GLY A 51 -10.16 13.17 9.68
CA GLY A 51 -10.65 14.46 10.18
C GLY A 51 -10.31 15.64 9.28
N ALA A 52 -10.52 16.87 9.77
CA ALA A 52 -10.49 18.09 8.96
C ALA A 52 -9.07 18.66 8.73
N HIS A 53 -8.15 17.83 8.22
CA HIS A 53 -6.77 18.22 7.94
C HIS A 53 -6.31 17.74 6.55
N CYS A 54 -5.40 18.47 5.94
CA CYS A 54 -4.88 18.17 4.61
C CYS A 54 -4.20 16.78 4.61
N PRO A 55 -4.54 15.87 3.67
CA PRO A 55 -3.95 14.55 3.63
C PRO A 55 -2.44 14.53 3.36
N LEU A 56 -1.86 15.62 2.84
CA LEU A 56 -0.41 15.72 2.58
C LEU A 56 0.36 16.34 3.74
N CYS A 57 0.02 17.55 4.14
CA CYS A 57 0.81 18.30 5.12
C CYS A 57 0.18 18.38 6.51
N ARG A 58 -0.99 17.75 6.72
CA ARG A 58 -1.81 17.89 7.93
C ARG A 58 -2.22 19.33 8.27
N GLY A 59 -2.04 20.26 7.33
CA GLY A 59 -2.47 21.65 7.47
C GLY A 59 -3.99 21.77 7.61
N ASN A 60 -4.44 22.88 8.17
CA ASN A 60 -5.85 23.11 8.48
C ASN A 60 -6.70 23.12 7.20
N VAL A 61 -7.86 22.46 7.27
CA VAL A 61 -8.89 22.52 6.22
C VAL A 61 -10.17 23.07 6.82
N THR A 62 -10.74 24.09 6.16
CA THR A 62 -11.94 24.74 6.66
C THR A 62 -13.18 23.86 6.53
N ARG A 63 -14.18 24.10 7.39
CA ARG A 63 -15.48 23.40 7.31
C ARG A 63 -16.15 23.54 5.94
N ARG A 64 -15.94 24.68 5.27
CA ARG A 64 -16.47 24.94 3.92
C ARG A 64 -15.81 24.04 2.87
N GLU A 65 -14.49 23.91 2.89
CA GLU A 65 -13.75 23.02 1.98
C GLU A 65 -14.14 21.56 2.18
N ARG A 66 -14.38 21.13 3.43
CA ARG A 66 -14.86 19.77 3.73
C ARG A 66 -16.22 19.46 3.11
N ALA A 67 -17.13 20.44 3.07
CA ALA A 67 -18.47 20.28 2.50
C ALA A 67 -18.48 20.43 0.97
N CYS A 68 -17.79 21.45 0.46
CA CYS A 68 -17.70 21.76 -0.96
C CYS A 68 -16.24 22.10 -1.31
N PRO A 69 -15.42 21.09 -1.65
CA PRO A 69 -14.02 21.32 -2.00
C PRO A 69 -13.92 22.03 -3.34
N GLU A 70 -13.02 23.01 -3.42
CA GLU A 70 -12.78 23.79 -4.63
C GLU A 70 -12.12 22.93 -5.71
N ARG A 71 -12.68 22.95 -6.92
CA ARG A 71 -12.12 22.21 -8.06
C ARG A 71 -10.94 22.96 -8.65
N ALA A 72 -9.85 22.23 -8.90
CA ALA A 72 -8.68 22.77 -9.61
C ALA A 72 -8.92 22.74 -11.14
N LEU A 73 -9.78 23.64 -11.63
CA LEU A 73 -10.18 23.71 -13.05
C LEU A 73 -9.00 23.99 -13.98
N ASP A 74 -8.04 24.77 -13.51
CA ASP A 74 -6.78 25.04 -14.17
C ASP A 74 -6.03 23.73 -14.46
N LEU A 75 -5.89 22.85 -13.46
CA LEU A 75 -5.28 21.54 -13.65
C LEU A 75 -6.11 20.63 -14.55
N GLU A 76 -7.45 20.63 -14.44
CA GLU A 76 -8.30 19.87 -15.37
C GLU A 76 -8.07 20.28 -16.84
N ASN A 77 -7.91 21.58 -17.10
CA ASN A 77 -7.65 22.13 -18.43
C ASN A 77 -6.25 21.75 -18.95
N ILE A 78 -5.25 21.77 -18.08
CA ILE A 78 -3.88 21.35 -18.41
C ILE A 78 -3.86 19.84 -18.70
N MET A 79 -4.47 19.01 -17.86
CA MET A 79 -4.57 17.55 -18.06
C MET A 79 -5.24 17.13 -19.37
N ARG A 80 -6.06 18.01 -19.96
CA ARG A 80 -6.69 17.77 -21.26
C ARG A 80 -5.72 17.99 -22.43
N LYS A 81 -4.73 18.87 -22.25
CA LYS A 81 -3.71 19.24 -23.25
C LYS A 81 -2.52 18.29 -23.20
N PHE A 82 -2.06 17.96 -22.00
CA PHE A 82 -0.86 17.14 -21.81
C PHE A 82 -1.16 15.64 -21.97
N SER A 83 -0.16 14.92 -22.48
CA SER A 83 -0.14 13.46 -22.57
C SER A 83 1.07 12.96 -21.80
N GLY A 84 0.92 11.80 -21.15
CA GLY A 84 2.01 11.11 -20.48
C GLY A 84 2.09 9.67 -20.97
N SER A 85 3.20 9.01 -20.66
CA SER A 85 3.39 7.62 -21.02
C SER A 85 2.74 6.70 -19.98
N CYS A 86 2.03 5.67 -20.44
CA CYS A 86 1.55 4.63 -19.54
C CYS A 86 2.73 3.85 -18.97
N ARG A 87 2.80 3.76 -17.64
CA ARG A 87 3.87 3.09 -16.89
C ARG A 87 4.10 1.62 -17.31
N CYS A 88 3.05 0.90 -17.69
CA CYS A 88 3.16 -0.53 -18.01
C CYS A 88 3.33 -0.81 -19.51
N CYS A 89 2.72 -0.01 -20.40
CA CYS A 89 2.73 -0.28 -21.84
C CYS A 89 3.45 0.78 -22.69
N ALA A 90 3.99 1.83 -22.07
CA ALA A 90 4.68 2.95 -22.71
C ALA A 90 3.86 3.72 -23.76
N LYS A 91 2.54 3.46 -23.89
CA LYS A 91 1.67 4.20 -24.80
C LYS A 91 1.46 5.62 -24.30
N GLN A 92 1.56 6.60 -25.19
CA GLN A 92 1.23 7.99 -24.91
C GLN A 92 -0.28 8.17 -24.83
N ILE A 93 -0.76 8.62 -23.68
CA ILE A 93 -2.19 8.81 -23.39
C ILE A 93 -2.39 10.18 -22.75
N LYS A 94 -3.41 10.92 -23.23
CA LYS A 94 -3.83 12.18 -22.59
C LYS A 94 -4.23 11.92 -21.13
N PHE A 95 -3.75 12.73 -20.18
CA PHE A 95 -3.94 12.46 -18.74
C PHE A 95 -5.42 12.29 -18.36
N TYR A 96 -6.32 13.09 -18.93
CA TYR A 96 -7.76 12.95 -18.66
C TYR A 96 -8.36 11.58 -19.06
N ARG A 97 -7.70 10.81 -19.94
CA ARG A 97 -8.08 9.44 -20.35
C ARG A 97 -7.22 8.35 -19.72
N MET A 98 -6.15 8.68 -19.01
CA MET A 98 -5.19 7.68 -18.48
C MET A 98 -5.86 6.64 -17.58
N ARG A 99 -6.77 7.06 -16.68
CA ARG A 99 -7.55 6.12 -15.85
C ARG A 99 -8.44 5.17 -16.64
N HIS A 100 -8.96 5.61 -17.78
CA HIS A 100 -9.73 4.73 -18.65
C HIS A 100 -8.82 3.76 -19.40
N HIS A 101 -7.62 4.21 -19.77
CA HIS A 101 -6.60 3.36 -20.35
C HIS A 101 -6.14 2.24 -19.41
N TYR A 102 -5.95 2.49 -18.10
CA TYR A 102 -5.58 1.44 -17.15
C TYR A 102 -6.60 0.28 -17.09
N LYS A 103 -7.87 0.56 -17.34
CA LYS A 103 -8.92 -0.47 -17.44
C LYS A 103 -8.87 -1.31 -18.72
N SER A 104 -8.10 -0.92 -19.73
CA SER A 104 -7.93 -1.66 -20.99
C SER A 104 -6.48 -2.06 -21.26
N CYS A 105 -5.56 -1.68 -20.38
CA CYS A 105 -4.14 -2.00 -20.50
C CYS A 105 -3.86 -3.34 -19.82
N LYS A 106 -3.72 -4.41 -20.62
CA LYS A 106 -3.42 -5.77 -20.11
C LYS A 106 -2.23 -5.77 -19.14
N LYS A 107 -1.10 -5.19 -19.53
CA LYS A 107 0.10 -5.10 -18.69
C LYS A 107 -0.15 -4.43 -17.33
N TYR A 108 -0.98 -3.39 -17.29
CA TYR A 108 -1.32 -2.73 -16.03
C TYR A 108 -2.26 -3.60 -15.18
N GLN A 109 -3.21 -4.30 -15.81
CA GLN A 109 -4.11 -5.22 -15.10
C GLN A 109 -3.37 -6.43 -14.53
N ASP A 110 -2.40 -6.96 -15.25
CA ASP A 110 -1.61 -8.10 -14.80
C ASP A 110 -0.75 -7.74 -13.59
N GLU A 111 -0.22 -6.51 -13.52
CA GLU A 111 0.67 -6.04 -12.45
C GLU A 111 -0.08 -5.42 -11.25
N TYR A 112 -1.12 -4.61 -11.50
CA TYR A 112 -1.83 -3.83 -10.47
C TYR A 112 -3.32 -4.16 -10.35
N GLY A 113 -3.86 -4.95 -11.28
CA GLY A 113 -5.26 -5.35 -11.23
C GLY A 113 -5.50 -6.26 -10.03
N VAL A 114 -6.55 -5.97 -9.28
CA VAL A 114 -7.11 -6.95 -8.35
C VAL A 114 -7.82 -7.97 -9.22
N SER A 115 -7.20 -9.13 -9.45
CA SER A 115 -7.87 -10.27 -10.08
C SER A 115 -9.17 -10.51 -9.34
N SER A 116 -10.31 -10.36 -10.02
CA SER A 116 -11.63 -10.66 -9.44
C SER A 116 -11.87 -12.17 -9.29
N ILE A 117 -10.83 -12.99 -9.45
CA ILE A 117 -10.84 -14.38 -9.05
C ILE A 117 -10.70 -14.37 -7.53
N ILE A 118 -11.83 -14.39 -6.83
CA ILE A 118 -11.88 -14.99 -5.50
C ILE A 118 -11.32 -16.41 -5.71
N PRO A 119 -10.18 -16.79 -5.13
CA PRO A 119 -9.74 -18.17 -5.20
C PRO A 119 -10.86 -18.98 -4.57
N ASN A 120 -11.55 -19.77 -5.39
CA ASN A 120 -12.48 -20.77 -4.89
C ASN A 120 -11.61 -21.80 -4.18
N PHE A 121 -11.32 -21.56 -2.89
CA PHE A 121 -10.68 -22.52 -2.02
C PHE A 121 -11.63 -23.72 -1.96
N GLN A 122 -11.38 -24.71 -2.80
CA GLN A 122 -11.97 -26.03 -2.64
C GLN A 122 -11.22 -26.68 -1.49
N ILE A 123 -11.70 -26.44 -0.28
CA ILE A 123 -11.41 -27.33 0.85
C ILE A 123 -12.09 -28.66 0.49
N SER A 124 -11.31 -29.57 -0.09
CA SER A 124 -11.66 -30.98 -0.15
C SER A 124 -11.48 -31.54 1.25
N GLN A 125 -12.55 -31.50 2.04
CA GLN A 125 -12.71 -32.38 3.18
C GLN A 125 -12.77 -33.83 2.70
N ASP A 126 -12.28 -34.72 3.56
CA ASP A 126 -12.44 -36.18 3.54
C ASP A 126 -11.39 -36.98 2.76
N SER A 127 -10.35 -37.38 3.49
CA SER A 127 -10.12 -38.82 3.71
C SER A 127 -9.36 -39.06 5.01
N VAL A 128 -10.10 -39.68 5.93
CA VAL A 128 -9.72 -40.13 7.26
C VAL A 128 -8.54 -41.10 7.15
N GLY A 129 -7.40 -40.74 7.75
CA GLY A 129 -6.17 -41.53 7.76
C GLY A 129 -5.50 -41.49 9.12
N ASN A 130 -6.17 -42.08 10.11
CA ASN A 130 -5.62 -42.39 11.43
C ASN A 130 -4.40 -43.32 11.27
N SER A 131 -3.22 -42.90 11.72
CA SER A 131 -2.26 -43.80 12.36
C SER A 131 -1.24 -43.06 13.20
N ASN A 132 -1.14 -43.57 14.42
CA ASN A 132 -0.23 -43.19 15.47
C ASN A 132 1.25 -43.50 15.14
N ARG A 133 2.10 -42.78 15.89
CA ARG A 133 3.28 -43.25 16.63
C ARG A 133 4.67 -43.18 15.96
N SER A 134 5.54 -42.57 16.77
CA SER A 134 6.96 -42.86 17.02
C SER A 134 8.03 -42.09 16.23
N GLU A 135 8.66 -41.17 16.97
CA GLU A 135 10.11 -41.13 17.28
C GLU A 135 11.09 -41.46 16.15
N THR A 136 11.96 -40.50 15.81
CA THR A 136 13.42 -40.57 16.04
C THR A 136 14.14 -39.44 15.30
N SER A 137 15.08 -38.83 16.02
CA SER A 137 16.21 -37.99 15.62
C SER A 137 16.73 -38.20 14.19
N THR A 138 17.15 -37.14 13.49
CA THR A 138 18.57 -36.82 13.21
C THR A 138 18.73 -35.62 12.25
N SER A 139 19.58 -34.69 12.70
CA SER A 139 20.57 -33.86 11.98
C SER A 139 20.19 -32.98 10.76
N ASP A 140 20.62 -31.73 10.93
CA ASP A 140 21.34 -30.88 9.96
C ASP A 140 20.63 -30.51 8.66
N ASN A 141 20.16 -29.25 8.62
CA ASN A 141 20.56 -28.36 7.53
C ASN A 141 20.71 -26.94 8.05
N THR A 142 21.97 -26.58 8.20
CA THR A 142 22.49 -25.25 8.49
C THR A 142 22.37 -24.40 7.22
N GLU A 143 21.24 -23.73 7.02
CA GLU A 143 21.19 -22.57 6.14
C GLU A 143 21.20 -21.31 7.00
N THR A 144 22.42 -20.82 7.24
CA THR A 144 22.72 -19.53 7.88
C THR A 144 22.15 -18.39 7.05
N TYR A 145 20.90 -18.04 7.28
CA TYR A 145 20.39 -16.71 6.96
C TYR A 145 20.71 -15.78 8.12
N GLN A 146 21.33 -14.64 7.79
CA GLN A 146 21.74 -13.61 8.74
C GLN A 146 20.50 -12.94 9.36
N GLU A 147 19.90 -13.62 10.32
CA GLU A 147 18.82 -13.07 11.14
C GLU A 147 19.44 -12.17 12.21
N ASN A 148 19.23 -10.86 12.08
CA ASN A 148 19.45 -9.94 13.18
C ASN A 148 18.31 -10.15 14.19
N THR A 149 18.50 -11.10 15.09
CA THR A 149 17.55 -11.45 16.15
C THR A 149 17.62 -10.43 17.28
N SER A 150 16.46 -9.95 17.73
CA SER A 150 16.37 -9.26 19.03
C SER A 150 16.38 -10.30 20.17
N SER A 151 16.57 -9.83 21.41
CA SER A 151 16.53 -10.65 22.65
C SER A 151 15.28 -11.54 22.81
N SER A 152 14.23 -11.33 22.01
CA SER A 152 12.99 -12.11 22.01
C SER A 152 12.80 -13.01 20.77
N GLY A 153 13.84 -13.23 19.95
CA GLY A 153 13.80 -14.14 18.79
C GLY A 153 13.05 -13.60 17.56
N HIS A 154 12.51 -12.39 17.60
CA HIS A 154 11.84 -11.79 16.44
C HIS A 154 12.86 -11.22 15.43
N PRO A 155 12.61 -11.42 14.12
CA PRO A 155 13.44 -10.83 13.07
C PRO A 155 13.33 -9.31 13.11
N THR A 156 14.47 -8.63 12.98
CA THR A 156 14.51 -7.17 12.85
C THR A 156 14.80 -6.75 11.42
N PHE A 157 14.15 -5.66 11.01
CA PHE A 157 14.21 -5.11 9.67
C PHE A 157 14.85 -3.72 9.69
N LYS A 158 15.48 -3.39 8.56
CA LYS A 158 16.01 -2.06 8.27
C LYS A 158 15.03 -1.33 7.35
N CYS A 159 14.72 -0.07 7.65
CA CYS A 159 13.91 0.76 6.78
C CYS A 159 14.71 1.09 5.51
N PRO A 160 14.25 0.67 4.31
CA PRO A 160 14.99 0.92 3.07
C PRO A 160 14.98 2.41 2.65
N LEU A 161 14.10 3.23 3.24
CA LEU A 161 13.92 4.63 2.89
C LEU A 161 14.87 5.57 3.67
N CYS A 162 15.09 5.31 4.96
CA CYS A 162 15.94 6.15 5.83
C CYS A 162 17.15 5.40 6.42
N GLN A 163 17.25 4.10 6.19
CA GLN A 163 18.32 3.23 6.68
C GLN A 163 18.35 3.03 8.22
N GLU A 164 17.37 3.52 8.96
CA GLU A 164 17.19 3.17 10.38
C GLU A 164 16.92 1.65 10.53
N SER A 165 17.47 1.03 11.58
CA SER A 165 17.45 -0.42 11.79
C SER A 165 16.81 -0.82 13.12
N ASN A 166 16.76 -2.13 13.38
CA ASN A 166 16.21 -2.73 14.60
C ASN A 166 14.69 -2.58 14.75
N PHE A 167 13.96 -2.50 13.64
CA PHE A 167 12.51 -2.49 13.68
C PHE A 167 11.96 -3.91 13.70
N THR A 168 11.08 -4.22 14.65
CA THR A 168 10.14 -5.33 14.46
C THR A 168 9.20 -5.00 13.30
N ARG A 169 8.48 -6.01 12.77
CA ARG A 169 7.47 -5.82 11.71
C ARG A 169 6.52 -4.65 12.02
N GLN A 170 5.93 -4.65 13.21
CA GLN A 170 4.99 -3.61 13.66
C GLN A 170 5.67 -2.24 13.77
N ARG A 171 6.87 -2.17 14.35
CA ARG A 171 7.58 -0.89 14.48
C ARG A 171 8.00 -0.31 13.14
N LEU A 172 8.29 -1.15 12.15
CA LEU A 172 8.58 -0.69 10.79
C LEU A 172 7.34 -0.07 10.13
N LEU A 173 6.17 -0.72 10.28
CA LEU A 173 4.88 -0.18 9.84
C LEU A 173 4.62 1.20 10.44
N ASP A 174 4.69 1.33 11.77
CA ASP A 174 4.42 2.58 12.48
C ASP A 174 5.41 3.69 12.07
N HIS A 175 6.70 3.33 11.99
CA HIS A 175 7.76 4.23 11.55
C HIS A 175 7.51 4.75 10.12
N CYS A 176 7.22 3.85 9.17
CA CYS A 176 6.97 4.23 7.78
C CYS A 176 5.69 5.06 7.61
N ASN A 177 4.62 4.74 8.35
CA ASN A 177 3.38 5.51 8.36
C ASN A 177 3.52 6.89 9.02
N SER A 178 4.52 7.10 9.87
CA SER A 178 4.74 8.40 10.52
C SER A 178 5.72 9.28 9.75
N ASN A 179 6.74 8.68 9.13
CA ASN A 179 7.88 9.40 8.56
C ASN A 179 7.93 9.40 7.02
N HIS A 180 7.24 8.47 6.35
CA HIS A 180 7.45 8.19 4.91
C HIS A 180 6.17 8.13 4.06
N LEU A 181 5.02 8.60 4.56
CA LEU A 181 3.69 8.48 3.91
C LEU A 181 3.65 8.84 2.41
N PHE A 182 4.46 9.80 1.97
CA PHE A 182 4.45 10.32 0.60
C PHE A 182 5.74 10.04 -0.17
N GLN A 183 6.63 9.20 0.35
CA GLN A 183 7.85 8.84 -0.34
C GLN A 183 7.57 7.77 -1.40
N ILE A 184 7.84 8.10 -2.66
CA ILE A 184 7.73 7.19 -3.80
C ILE A 184 9.14 6.86 -4.26
N VAL A 185 9.76 5.88 -3.61
CA VAL A 185 11.10 5.39 -3.93
C VAL A 185 10.97 3.89 -4.22
N PRO A 186 11.44 3.39 -5.38
CA PRO A 186 11.48 1.97 -5.66
C PRO A 186 12.42 1.28 -4.68
N VAL A 187 11.87 0.42 -3.84
CA VAL A 187 12.62 -0.36 -2.85
C VAL A 187 12.10 -1.79 -2.81
N THR A 188 12.98 -2.73 -2.52
CA THR A 188 12.57 -4.11 -2.21
C THR A 188 12.06 -4.15 -0.78
N CYS A 189 10.93 -4.83 -0.54
CA CYS A 189 10.38 -4.95 0.81
C CYS A 189 11.20 -5.98 1.62
N PRO A 190 11.87 -5.56 2.73
CA PRO A 190 12.69 -6.48 3.51
C PRO A 190 11.88 -7.60 4.17
N ILE A 191 10.60 -7.35 4.48
CA ILE A 191 9.71 -8.36 5.07
C ILE A 191 9.29 -9.39 4.01
N CYS A 192 9.02 -8.97 2.77
CA CYS A 192 8.73 -9.94 1.69
C CYS A 192 9.91 -10.86 1.43
N VAL A 193 11.12 -10.31 1.39
CA VAL A 193 12.35 -11.08 1.10
C VAL A 193 12.72 -12.02 2.24
N SER A 194 12.32 -11.73 3.48
CA SER A 194 12.55 -12.64 4.60
C SER A 194 11.60 -13.84 4.65
N LEU A 195 10.55 -13.89 3.81
CA LEU A 195 9.63 -15.03 3.77
C LEU A 195 10.20 -16.15 2.87
N PRO A 196 9.94 -17.44 3.17
CA PRO A 196 10.43 -18.57 2.36
C PRO A 196 10.00 -18.54 0.88
N TRP A 197 8.85 -17.92 0.59
CA TRP A 197 8.33 -17.71 -0.77
C TRP A 197 8.58 -16.28 -1.29
N GLY A 198 9.45 -15.52 -0.63
CA GLY A 198 9.82 -14.17 -1.00
C GLY A 198 10.67 -14.13 -2.27
N ASP A 199 10.32 -13.25 -3.21
CA ASP A 199 11.11 -13.01 -4.42
C ASP A 199 11.91 -11.69 -4.27
N PRO A 200 13.25 -11.74 -4.20
CA PRO A 200 14.12 -10.55 -4.09
C PRO A 200 13.99 -9.56 -5.25
N SER A 201 13.50 -10.00 -6.42
CA SER A 201 13.30 -9.14 -7.59
C SER A 201 12.04 -8.27 -7.49
N GLN A 202 11.19 -8.49 -6.49
CA GLN A 202 9.96 -7.71 -6.28
C GLN A 202 10.26 -6.33 -5.70
N ILE A 203 10.18 -5.31 -6.56
CA ILE A 203 10.37 -3.91 -6.20
C ILE A 203 9.01 -3.25 -6.00
N THR A 204 8.78 -2.66 -4.82
CA THR A 204 7.63 -1.79 -4.57
C THR A 204 8.01 -0.32 -4.72
N ARG A 205 7.21 0.45 -5.47
CA ARG A 205 7.40 1.91 -5.60
C ARG A 205 6.81 2.69 -4.43
N ASN A 206 5.83 2.12 -3.73
CA ASN A 206 5.27 2.71 -2.52
C ASN A 206 5.37 1.70 -1.39
N PHE A 207 6.46 1.83 -0.65
CA PHE A 207 6.77 0.96 0.46
C PHE A 207 5.70 1.01 1.55
N VAL A 208 5.20 2.22 1.90
CA VAL A 208 4.23 2.40 3.00
C VAL A 208 2.88 1.75 2.69
N SER A 209 2.35 1.97 1.49
CA SER A 209 1.10 1.34 1.03
C SER A 209 1.25 -0.17 0.93
N HIS A 210 2.39 -0.66 0.43
CA HIS A 210 2.68 -2.08 0.36
C HIS A 210 2.72 -2.71 1.75
N LEU A 211 3.41 -2.07 2.70
CA LEU A 211 3.46 -2.50 4.10
C LEU A 211 2.04 -2.58 4.69
N ASN A 212 1.21 -1.54 4.54
CA ASN A 212 -0.15 -1.56 5.09
C ASN A 212 -1.04 -2.63 4.44
N GLN A 213 -0.87 -2.94 3.16
CA GLN A 213 -1.72 -3.93 2.49
C GLN A 213 -1.26 -5.38 2.70
N ARG A 214 0.04 -5.61 2.82
CA ARG A 214 0.61 -6.97 2.86
C ARG A 214 1.15 -7.36 4.22
N HIS A 215 1.44 -6.38 5.06
CA HIS A 215 2.14 -6.60 6.31
C HIS A 215 1.41 -6.12 7.56
N GLN A 216 0.28 -5.43 7.44
CA GLN A 216 -0.50 -4.97 8.60
C GLN A 216 -1.01 -6.12 9.49
N PHE A 217 -1.21 -7.31 8.93
CA PHE A 217 -1.68 -8.49 9.64
C PHE A 217 -0.56 -9.54 9.72
N ASP A 218 -0.26 -10.09 10.90
CA ASP A 218 0.73 -11.16 11.07
C ASP A 218 0.06 -12.50 11.37
N TYR A 219 0.23 -13.48 10.49
CA TYR A 219 -0.38 -14.80 10.64
C TYR A 219 0.11 -15.53 11.91
N GLY A 220 1.37 -15.31 12.30
CA GLY A 220 1.96 -15.97 13.47
C GLY A 220 1.38 -15.51 14.81
N GLU A 221 0.74 -14.34 14.86
CA GLU A 221 0.10 -13.83 16.07
C GLU A 221 -1.31 -14.43 16.27
N PHE A 222 -2.02 -14.74 15.18
CA PHE A 222 -3.39 -15.24 15.24
C PHE A 222 -3.52 -16.76 15.07
N VAL A 223 -2.49 -17.43 14.56
CA VAL A 223 -2.54 -18.87 14.29
C VAL A 223 -1.53 -19.61 15.13
N ASN A 224 -2.03 -20.28 16.16
CA ASN A 224 -1.24 -21.19 16.96
C ASN A 224 -1.16 -22.57 16.28
N LEU A 225 -0.05 -22.84 15.59
CA LEU A 225 0.19 -24.11 14.88
C LEU A 225 0.12 -25.37 15.77
N GLN A 226 0.08 -25.23 17.09
CA GLN A 226 -0.08 -26.36 18.03
C GLN A 226 -1.56 -26.72 18.27
N LEU A 227 -2.49 -25.84 17.92
CA LEU A 227 -3.93 -26.07 18.04
C LEU A 227 -4.47 -26.61 16.72
N ASP A 228 -5.42 -27.54 16.80
CA ASP A 228 -6.20 -27.97 15.65
C ASP A 228 -7.11 -26.84 15.13
N GLU A 229 -7.57 -26.98 13.89
CA GLU A 229 -8.41 -25.97 13.20
C GLU A 229 -9.72 -25.68 13.94
N GLU A 230 -10.34 -26.69 14.55
CA GLU A 230 -11.61 -26.53 15.27
C GLU A 230 -11.40 -25.75 16.57
N THR A 231 -10.33 -26.04 17.31
CA THR A 231 -9.95 -25.27 18.51
C THR A 231 -9.58 -23.82 18.18
N GLN A 232 -8.84 -23.59 17.07
CA GLN A 232 -8.54 -22.24 16.61
C GLN A 232 -9.81 -21.47 16.24
N TYR A 233 -10.74 -22.10 15.51
CA TYR A 233 -12.01 -21.51 15.14
C TYR A 233 -12.84 -21.14 16.38
N GLN A 234 -12.93 -22.05 17.36
CA GLN A 234 -13.68 -21.82 18.59
C GLN A 234 -13.08 -20.66 19.40
N THR A 235 -11.75 -20.59 19.51
CA THR A 235 -11.05 -19.48 20.18
C THR A 235 -11.35 -18.15 19.49
N ALA A 236 -11.27 -18.11 18.16
CA ALA A 236 -11.56 -16.90 17.39
C ALA A 236 -13.03 -16.43 17.54
N VAL A 237 -13.97 -17.36 17.61
CA VAL A 237 -15.39 -17.05 17.89
C VAL A 237 -15.54 -16.44 19.28
N GLU A 238 -14.92 -17.04 20.31
CA GLU A 238 -14.97 -16.55 21.69
C GLU A 238 -14.31 -15.17 21.87
N GLU A 239 -13.16 -14.94 21.24
CA GLU A 239 -12.51 -13.63 21.23
C GLU A 239 -13.37 -12.58 20.51
N SER A 240 -14.02 -12.96 19.41
CA SER A 240 -14.93 -12.07 18.67
C SER A 240 -16.13 -11.62 19.52
N PHE A 241 -16.59 -12.45 20.47
CA PHE A 241 -17.62 -12.05 21.43
C PHE A 241 -17.10 -11.03 22.46
N GLN A 242 -15.83 -11.12 22.86
CA GLN A 242 -15.25 -10.26 23.90
C GLN A 242 -14.97 -8.83 23.41
N VAL A 243 -14.70 -8.62 22.11
CA VAL A 243 -14.44 -7.27 21.56
C VAL A 243 -15.71 -6.40 21.48
N ASN A 244 -16.90 -7.00 21.61
CA ASN A 244 -18.19 -6.29 21.57
C ASN A 244 -18.76 -5.92 22.95
N ILE A 245 -17.98 -6.02 24.03
CA ILE A 245 -18.34 -5.57 25.39
C ILE A 245 -17.46 -4.38 25.79
#